data_AF-A0A7D5ZGG0-F1
#
_entry.id   AF-A0A7D5ZGG0-F1
#
_cell.length_a   1.000
_cell.length_b   1.000
_cell.length_c   1.000
_cell.angle_alpha   90.00
_cell.angle_beta   90.00
_cell.angle_gamma   90.00
#
_symmetry.space_group_name_H-M   'P 1'
#
loop_
_entity.id
_entity.type
_entity.pdbx_description
1 polymer ?
#
loop_
_entity_poly.entity_id
_entity_poly.type
_entity_poly.pdbx_seq_one_letter_code
_entity_poly.pdbx_strand_id
1 'polypeptide(L)'
;MLSQLKILNDTVKLFENEIYPEVHAAIAEVFSDYAEENWIGGYEDAEPELWLALASWNTAEPDSKYRPIASLDLVDVSEDSDNYFLAALCGLAGARAGFQFNIDSRYFGGSNWRNYVQSWKNKTPKPVSALEELGFQDLSGKGEFFLPVLLKTEKLADAYRNDDYAEALQPISDAFDTIKQSLKHFDAIIKNAPTV
;
A
#
# COMPACT_ATOMS: atom_id res chain seq x y z
N MET A 1 -23.72 -26.18 -11.31
CA MET A 1 -23.35 -24.86 -10.75
C MET A 1 -24.34 -24.43 -9.67
N LEU A 2 -25.63 -24.25 -9.98
CA LEU A 2 -26.65 -23.96 -8.94
C LEU A 2 -26.83 -25.07 -7.88
N SER A 3 -26.48 -26.31 -8.21
CA SER A 3 -26.48 -27.43 -7.25
C SER A 3 -25.40 -27.34 -6.17
N GLN A 4 -24.42 -26.42 -6.30
CA GLN A 4 -23.33 -26.23 -5.34
C GLN A 4 -23.46 -24.96 -4.51
N LEU A 5 -24.61 -24.26 -4.56
CA LEU A 5 -24.82 -22.99 -3.85
C LEU A 5 -24.52 -23.07 -2.35
N LYS A 6 -24.83 -24.20 -1.71
CA LYS A 6 -24.48 -24.40 -0.30
C LYS A 6 -22.97 -24.35 -0.07
N ILE A 7 -22.20 -25.05 -0.89
CA ILE A 7 -20.73 -25.08 -0.78
C ILE A 7 -20.16 -23.69 -1.02
N LEU A 8 -20.63 -23.00 -2.07
CA LEU A 8 -20.21 -21.63 -2.34
C LEU A 8 -20.46 -20.71 -1.13
N ASN A 9 -21.68 -20.73 -0.59
CA ASN A 9 -22.03 -19.93 0.58
C ASN A 9 -21.16 -20.28 1.81
N ASP A 10 -20.90 -21.56 2.06
CA ASP A 10 -20.09 -21.99 3.19
C ASP A 10 -18.61 -21.60 3.01
N THR A 11 -18.08 -21.67 1.78
CA THR A 11 -16.72 -21.21 1.45
C THR A 11 -16.58 -19.70 1.63
N VAL A 12 -17.55 -18.91 1.16
CA VAL A 12 -17.53 -17.45 1.33
C VAL A 12 -17.57 -17.09 2.82
N LYS A 13 -18.43 -17.75 3.60
CA LYS A 13 -18.48 -17.52 5.05
C LYS A 13 -17.18 -17.87 5.76
N LEU A 14 -16.57 -19.00 5.42
CA LEU A 14 -15.26 -19.40 5.97
C LEU A 14 -14.20 -18.35 5.62
N PHE A 15 -14.19 -17.88 4.38
CA PHE A 15 -13.25 -16.87 3.92
C PHE A 15 -13.44 -15.54 4.67
N GLU A 16 -14.65 -15.00 4.71
CA GLU A 16 -14.91 -13.67 5.27
C GLU A 16 -14.82 -13.61 6.79
N ASN A 17 -15.16 -14.70 7.50
CA ASN A 17 -15.25 -14.68 8.96
C ASN A 17 -14.02 -15.28 9.65
N GLU A 18 -13.20 -16.06 8.95
CA GLU A 18 -12.05 -16.75 9.54
C GLU A 18 -10.75 -16.40 8.79
N ILE A 19 -10.65 -16.79 7.52
CA ILE A 19 -9.38 -16.67 6.76
C ILE A 19 -8.98 -15.21 6.57
N TYR A 20 -9.88 -14.35 6.10
CA TYR A 20 -9.56 -12.96 5.79
C TYR A 20 -9.19 -12.16 7.05
N PRO A 21 -9.94 -12.21 8.17
CA PRO A 21 -9.55 -11.55 9.41
C PRO A 21 -8.20 -12.01 9.95
N GLU A 22 -7.90 -13.31 9.93
CA GLU A 22 -6.65 -13.87 10.44
C GLU A 22 -5.44 -13.41 9.61
N VAL A 23 -5.55 -13.51 8.28
CA VAL A 23 -4.50 -13.03 7.37
C VAL A 23 -4.33 -11.52 7.50
N HIS A 24 -5.42 -10.76 7.64
CA HIS A 24 -5.35 -9.31 7.83
C HIS A 24 -4.65 -8.95 9.14
N ALA A 25 -4.95 -9.65 10.24
CA ALA A 25 -4.27 -9.46 11.53
C ALA A 25 -2.77 -9.75 11.41
N ALA A 26 -2.39 -10.83 10.74
CA ALA A 26 -0.97 -11.14 10.51
C ALA A 26 -0.26 -10.05 9.67
N ILE A 27 -0.94 -9.45 8.68
CA ILE A 27 -0.38 -8.31 7.93
C ILE A 27 -0.25 -7.07 8.82
N ALA A 28 -1.25 -6.79 9.65
CA ALA A 28 -1.22 -5.69 10.61
C ALA A 28 -0.07 -5.83 11.61
N GLU A 29 0.26 -7.04 12.05
CA GLU A 29 1.45 -7.31 12.88
C GLU A 29 2.74 -6.94 12.15
N VAL A 30 2.88 -7.27 10.86
CA VAL A 30 4.04 -6.84 10.04
C VAL A 30 4.15 -5.31 9.97
N PHE A 31 3.02 -4.61 9.85
CA PHE A 31 2.99 -3.14 9.89
C PHE A 31 3.44 -2.58 11.24
N SER A 32 2.93 -3.17 12.33
CA SER A 32 3.26 -2.81 13.70
C SER A 32 4.75 -3.01 14.00
N ASP A 33 5.31 -4.16 13.61
CA ASP A 33 6.73 -4.49 13.77
C ASP A 33 7.63 -3.51 12.99
N TYR A 34 7.14 -2.98 11.88
CA TYR A 34 7.89 -2.03 11.07
C TYR A 34 7.75 -0.58 11.53
N ALA A 35 6.66 -0.23 12.23
CA ALA A 35 6.41 1.11 12.71
C ALA A 35 7.46 1.52 13.78
N GLU A 36 8.53 2.19 13.36
CA GLU A 36 9.50 2.80 14.26
C GLU A 36 8.88 3.99 15.01
N GLU A 37 9.54 4.52 16.05
CA GLU A 37 9.02 5.60 16.92
C GLU A 37 8.55 6.86 16.16
N ASN A 38 8.99 7.06 14.91
CA ASN A 38 8.69 8.22 14.07
C ASN A 38 7.64 7.95 12.98
N TRP A 39 7.01 6.78 12.95
CA TRP A 39 5.92 6.46 12.04
C TRP A 39 4.57 6.58 12.73
N ILE A 40 3.55 6.94 11.96
CA ILE A 40 2.15 6.89 12.32
C ILE A 40 1.42 6.02 11.30
N GLY A 41 0.32 5.38 11.67
CA GLY A 41 -0.41 4.55 10.72
C GLY A 41 -1.80 4.16 11.19
N GLY A 42 -2.53 3.58 10.24
CA GLY A 42 -3.74 2.81 10.50
C GLY A 42 -3.42 1.35 10.17
N TYR A 43 -3.51 0.50 11.18
CA TYR A 43 -3.34 -0.95 11.08
C TYR A 43 -3.88 -1.69 12.32
N GLU A 44 -4.27 -0.98 13.38
CA GLU A 44 -4.72 -1.57 14.66
C GLU A 44 -6.23 -1.88 14.72
N ASP A 45 -7.05 -1.25 13.87
CA ASP A 45 -8.50 -1.44 13.85
C ASP A 45 -8.94 -2.51 12.84
N ALA A 46 -10.07 -3.18 13.11
CA ALA A 46 -10.67 -4.19 12.24
C ALA A 46 -11.28 -3.64 10.92
N GLU A 47 -10.98 -2.38 10.59
CA GLU A 47 -11.38 -1.66 9.37
C GLU A 47 -10.16 -1.50 8.46
N PRO A 48 -10.32 -1.59 7.13
CA PRO A 48 -9.41 -2.32 6.24
C PRO A 48 -8.18 -1.52 5.78
N GLU A 49 -7.91 -0.38 6.40
CA GLU A 49 -6.90 0.53 5.89
C GLU A 49 -5.54 0.17 6.49
N LEU A 50 -4.65 -0.40 5.66
CA LEU A 50 -3.27 -0.69 6.01
C LEU A 50 -2.36 0.42 5.46
N TRP A 51 -1.97 1.36 6.30
CA TRP A 51 -1.15 2.49 5.88
C TRP A 51 -0.18 2.99 6.94
N LEU A 52 0.93 3.55 6.47
CA LEU A 52 1.96 4.18 7.29
C LEU A 52 2.37 5.54 6.71
N ALA A 53 2.79 6.45 7.56
CA ALA A 53 3.40 7.71 7.18
C ALA A 53 4.47 8.11 8.18
N LEU A 54 5.49 8.84 7.72
CA LEU A 54 6.41 9.50 8.64
C LEU A 54 5.68 10.60 9.40
N ALA A 55 5.93 10.72 10.71
CA ALA A 55 5.40 11.80 11.53
C ALA A 55 5.76 13.19 10.98
N SER A 56 6.90 13.31 10.28
CA SER A 56 7.32 14.55 9.58
C SER A 56 6.46 14.90 8.36
N TRP A 57 5.66 13.97 7.84
CA TRP A 57 4.69 14.21 6.77
C TRP A 57 3.32 14.62 7.31
N ASN A 58 3.15 14.70 8.62
CA ASN A 58 1.93 15.20 9.22
C ASN A 58 1.86 16.74 9.12
N THR A 59 0.66 17.29 9.09
CA THR A 59 0.50 18.74 9.24
C THR A 59 0.66 19.13 10.71
N ALA A 60 1.15 20.34 10.95
CA ALA A 60 1.29 20.88 12.29
C ALA A 60 -0.05 21.24 12.96
N GLU A 61 -1.20 21.01 12.29
CA GLU A 61 -2.52 21.31 12.85
C GLU A 61 -3.07 20.09 13.62
N PRO A 62 -3.11 20.13 14.97
CA PRO A 62 -3.45 18.98 15.80
C PRO A 62 -4.91 18.52 15.71
N ASP A 63 -5.75 19.24 14.97
CA ASP A 63 -7.21 19.05 14.90
C ASP A 63 -7.70 18.55 13.52
N SER A 64 -6.75 18.21 12.65
CA SER A 64 -7.03 17.65 11.34
C SER A 64 -7.50 16.20 11.49
N LYS A 65 -8.81 15.97 11.35
CA LYS A 65 -9.40 14.66 11.03
C LYS A 65 -8.90 14.05 9.70
N TYR A 66 -7.92 14.67 9.04
CA TYR A 66 -7.40 14.26 7.75
C TYR A 66 -6.08 13.51 7.91
N ARG A 67 -5.92 12.50 7.06
CA ARG A 67 -4.67 11.77 6.79
C ARG A 67 -3.48 12.73 6.60
N PRO A 68 -2.24 12.28 6.87
CA PRO A 68 -1.03 13.06 6.67
C PRO A 68 -0.90 13.58 5.23
N ILE A 69 -0.02 14.57 5.01
CA ILE A 69 0.24 15.16 3.70
C ILE A 69 0.67 14.10 2.69
N ALA A 70 1.35 13.05 3.16
CA ALA A 70 1.69 11.88 2.38
C ALA A 70 1.58 10.60 3.23
N SER A 71 1.27 9.48 2.59
CA SER A 71 1.19 8.15 3.18
C SER A 71 1.68 7.08 2.21
N LEU A 72 2.00 5.91 2.75
CA LEU A 72 2.23 4.67 2.03
C LEU A 72 1.13 3.71 2.42
N ASP A 73 0.29 3.36 1.46
CA ASP A 73 -0.90 2.55 1.64
C ASP A 73 -0.73 1.22 0.95
N LEU A 74 -0.97 0.10 1.64
CA LEU A 74 -1.08 -1.20 0.98
C LEU A 74 -2.49 -1.33 0.42
N VAL A 75 -2.58 -1.29 -0.91
CA VAL A 75 -3.85 -1.23 -1.64
C VAL A 75 -3.88 -2.23 -2.77
N ASP A 76 -5.07 -2.63 -3.22
CA ASP A 76 -5.22 -3.20 -4.55
C ASP A 76 -5.43 -2.11 -5.59
N VAL A 77 -4.91 -2.39 -6.78
CA VAL A 77 -5.13 -1.64 -8.01
C VAL A 77 -5.80 -2.62 -8.96
N SER A 78 -7.13 -2.57 -8.96
CA SER A 78 -7.98 -3.39 -9.82
C SER A 78 -8.91 -2.49 -10.65
N GLU A 79 -9.17 -2.88 -11.90
CA GLU A 79 -10.24 -2.26 -12.70
C GLU A 79 -11.64 -2.80 -12.32
N ASP A 80 -11.67 -3.88 -11.54
CA ASP A 80 -12.85 -4.62 -11.12
C ASP A 80 -12.97 -4.61 -9.59
N SER A 81 -13.96 -3.86 -9.10
CA SER A 81 -14.22 -3.61 -7.68
C SER A 81 -14.72 -4.83 -6.91
N ASP A 82 -15.03 -5.93 -7.59
CA ASP A 82 -15.62 -7.11 -6.95
C ASP A 82 -14.55 -8.10 -6.43
N ASN A 83 -13.27 -7.77 -6.59
CA ASN A 83 -12.17 -8.61 -6.11
C ASN A 83 -11.89 -8.40 -4.62
N TYR A 84 -11.75 -9.50 -3.88
CA TYR A 84 -11.20 -9.43 -2.53
C TYR A 84 -9.73 -8.97 -2.57
N PHE A 85 -9.36 -8.06 -1.67
CA PHE A 85 -8.00 -7.55 -1.53
C PHE A 85 -6.94 -8.66 -1.41
N LEU A 86 -7.22 -9.72 -0.66
CA LEU A 86 -6.31 -10.87 -0.54
C LEU A 86 -6.10 -11.62 -1.87
N ALA A 87 -7.11 -11.64 -2.75
CA ALA A 87 -6.96 -12.19 -4.09
C ALA A 87 -6.01 -11.31 -4.95
N ALA A 88 -6.09 -9.99 -4.80
CA ALA A 88 -5.19 -9.05 -5.48
C ALA A 88 -3.73 -9.16 -4.98
N LEU A 89 -3.53 -9.36 -3.67
CA LEU A 89 -2.21 -9.67 -3.09
C LEU A 89 -1.62 -10.97 -3.65
N CYS A 90 -2.46 -11.91 -4.06
CA CYS A 90 -2.05 -13.15 -4.71
C CYS A 90 -1.94 -13.06 -6.25
N GLY A 91 -2.18 -11.88 -6.84
CA GLY A 91 -2.17 -11.68 -8.29
C GLY A 91 -3.28 -12.44 -9.04
N LEU A 92 -4.39 -12.73 -8.35
CA LEU A 92 -5.54 -13.44 -8.92
C LEU A 92 -6.53 -12.48 -9.58
N ALA A 93 -7.36 -13.02 -10.48
CA ALA A 93 -8.42 -12.28 -11.17
C ALA A 93 -7.96 -11.02 -11.95
N GLY A 94 -6.68 -10.96 -12.33
CA GLY A 94 -6.11 -9.81 -13.03
C GLY A 94 -5.88 -8.58 -12.14
N ALA A 95 -6.13 -8.69 -10.83
CA ALA A 95 -5.86 -7.63 -9.86
C ALA A 95 -4.38 -7.66 -9.42
N ARG A 96 -3.89 -6.51 -8.96
CA ARG A 96 -2.55 -6.33 -8.39
C ARG A 96 -2.69 -5.64 -7.05
N ALA A 97 -1.84 -5.96 -6.09
CA ALA A 97 -1.75 -5.19 -4.85
C ALA A 97 -0.30 -4.79 -4.55
N GLY A 98 -0.14 -3.83 -3.66
CA GLY A 98 1.16 -3.27 -3.34
C GLY A 98 1.07 -1.94 -2.61
N PHE A 99 2.23 -1.37 -2.29
CA PHE A 99 2.32 -0.10 -1.59
C PHE A 99 2.20 1.07 -2.55
N GLN A 100 1.17 1.89 -2.37
CA GLN A 100 0.98 3.15 -3.07
C GLN A 100 1.45 4.31 -2.21
N PHE A 101 2.36 5.12 -2.73
CA PHE A 101 2.65 6.45 -2.20
C PHE A 101 1.55 7.41 -2.59
N ASN A 102 0.80 7.87 -1.60
CA ASN A 102 -0.26 8.84 -1.75
C ASN A 102 0.20 10.20 -1.24
N ILE A 103 -0.18 11.25 -1.97
CA ILE A 103 0.07 12.62 -1.58
C ILE A 103 -1.23 13.42 -1.65
N ASP A 104 -1.51 14.17 -0.60
CA ASP A 104 -2.61 15.11 -0.60
C ASP A 104 -2.19 16.38 -1.37
N SER A 105 -2.46 16.36 -2.68
CA SER A 105 -2.12 17.45 -3.59
C SER A 105 -2.73 18.81 -3.20
N ARG A 106 -3.73 18.86 -2.29
CA ARG A 106 -4.34 20.11 -1.82
C ARG A 106 -3.32 21.00 -1.08
N TYR A 107 -2.34 20.40 -0.40
CA TYR A 107 -1.24 21.12 0.25
C TYR A 107 -0.24 21.74 -0.74
N PHE A 108 -0.32 21.36 -2.01
CA PHE A 108 0.60 21.77 -3.07
C PHE A 108 -0.15 22.46 -4.22
N GLY A 109 -1.25 23.15 -3.90
CA GLY A 109 -2.04 23.91 -4.86
C GLY A 109 -2.74 23.07 -5.93
N GLY A 110 -2.86 21.75 -5.76
CA GLY A 110 -3.58 20.81 -6.62
C GLY A 110 -3.08 20.74 -8.07
N SER A 111 -3.41 21.74 -8.89
CA SER A 111 -2.91 21.89 -10.26
C SER A 111 -1.40 22.11 -10.31
N ASN A 112 -0.85 22.79 -9.30
CA ASN A 112 0.60 23.03 -9.19
C ASN A 112 1.37 21.72 -8.96
N TRP A 113 0.88 20.82 -8.11
CA TRP A 113 1.43 19.45 -7.99
C TRP A 113 1.46 18.71 -9.33
N ARG A 114 0.33 18.69 -10.05
CA ARG A 114 0.25 18.01 -11.35
C ARG A 114 1.25 18.57 -12.36
N ASN A 115 1.37 19.89 -12.44
CA ASN A 115 2.33 20.55 -13.32
C ASN A 115 3.77 20.24 -12.90
N TYR A 116 4.04 20.20 -11.59
CA TYR A 116 5.33 19.82 -11.03
C TYR A 116 5.73 18.40 -11.45
N VAL A 117 4.84 17.42 -11.29
CA VAL A 117 5.08 16.04 -11.76
C VAL A 117 5.29 15.98 -13.27
N GLN A 118 4.45 16.66 -14.06
CA GLN A 118 4.61 16.68 -15.53
C GLN A 118 5.96 17.28 -15.96
N SER A 119 6.51 18.22 -15.20
CA SER A 119 7.83 18.82 -15.48
C SER A 119 8.97 17.79 -15.45
N TRP A 120 8.79 16.68 -14.72
CA TRP A 120 9.81 15.64 -14.58
C TRP A 120 10.09 14.89 -15.87
N LYS A 121 9.10 14.78 -16.77
CA LYS A 121 9.23 14.07 -18.06
C LYS A 121 10.36 14.63 -18.93
N ASN A 122 10.66 15.91 -18.77
CA ASN A 122 11.66 16.63 -19.58
C ASN A 122 13.00 16.84 -18.84
N LYS A 123 13.18 16.28 -17.63
CA LYS A 123 14.41 16.42 -16.83
C LYS A 123 15.32 15.21 -17.00
N THR A 124 16.63 15.45 -17.03
CA THR A 124 17.67 14.40 -17.07
C THR A 124 18.75 14.69 -16.01
N PRO A 125 18.96 13.80 -15.02
CA PRO A 125 18.15 12.61 -14.73
C PRO A 125 16.72 13.00 -14.29
N LYS A 126 15.75 12.08 -14.44
CA LYS A 126 14.42 12.33 -13.90
C LYS A 126 14.50 12.32 -12.38
N PRO A 127 13.76 13.18 -11.67
CA PRO A 127 13.69 13.16 -10.20
C PRO A 127 13.25 11.82 -9.61
N VAL A 128 12.59 10.98 -10.41
CA VAL A 128 11.98 9.71 -10.00
C VAL A 128 12.82 8.48 -10.35
N SER A 129 13.94 8.64 -11.08
CA SER A 129 14.70 7.48 -11.57
C SER A 129 15.21 6.57 -10.46
N ALA A 130 15.56 7.12 -9.30
CA ALA A 130 15.95 6.31 -8.14
C ALA A 130 14.77 5.49 -7.57
N LEU A 131 13.54 5.99 -7.66
CA LEU A 131 12.35 5.24 -7.26
C LEU A 131 12.04 4.12 -8.28
N GLU A 132 12.18 4.41 -9.57
CA GLU A 132 12.03 3.41 -10.64
C GLU A 132 13.07 2.27 -10.49
N GLU A 133 14.33 2.59 -10.15
CA GLU A 133 15.39 1.62 -9.88
C GLU A 133 15.12 0.75 -8.64
N LEU A 134 14.40 1.29 -7.66
CA LEU A 134 13.92 0.56 -6.48
C LEU A 134 12.63 -0.25 -6.76
N GLY A 135 12.09 -0.22 -7.98
CA GLY A 135 10.94 -1.02 -8.39
C GLY A 135 9.59 -0.32 -8.30
N PHE A 136 9.55 0.98 -7.94
CA PHE A 136 8.32 1.76 -7.98
C PHE A 136 7.87 2.05 -9.42
N GLN A 137 6.56 2.06 -9.64
CA GLN A 137 5.91 2.34 -10.91
C GLN A 137 5.03 3.58 -10.76
N ASP A 138 5.10 4.56 -11.65
CA ASP A 138 4.14 5.67 -11.70
C ASP A 138 2.88 5.21 -12.44
N LEU A 139 1.83 4.86 -11.71
CA LEU A 139 0.64 4.21 -12.28
C LEU A 139 -0.10 5.10 -13.29
N SER A 140 -0.19 6.40 -13.02
CA SER A 140 -0.98 7.33 -13.81
C SER A 140 -0.16 8.42 -14.51
N GLY A 141 1.15 8.48 -14.29
CA GLY A 141 2.00 9.58 -14.76
C GLY A 141 1.74 10.88 -14.01
N LYS A 142 1.14 10.80 -12.81
CA LYS A 142 0.72 11.93 -11.95
C LYS A 142 1.37 11.88 -10.57
N GLY A 143 2.39 11.03 -10.39
CA GLY A 143 3.16 10.93 -9.15
C GLY A 143 2.50 9.97 -8.14
N GLU A 144 1.70 9.03 -8.65
CA GLU A 144 1.11 7.93 -7.88
C GLU A 144 2.07 6.74 -7.99
N PHE A 145 3.08 6.73 -7.12
CA PHE A 145 4.11 5.68 -7.15
C PHE A 145 3.62 4.42 -6.46
N PHE A 146 3.82 3.28 -7.10
CA PHE A 146 3.33 1.99 -6.65
C PHE A 146 4.45 0.95 -6.64
N LEU A 147 4.66 0.32 -5.50
CA LEU A 147 5.56 -0.80 -5.33
C LEU A 147 4.74 -2.10 -5.26
N PRO A 148 4.74 -2.93 -6.31
CA PRO A 148 3.92 -4.14 -6.33
C PRO A 148 4.39 -5.15 -5.28
N VAL A 149 3.42 -5.83 -4.67
CA VAL A 149 3.63 -6.96 -3.75
C VAL A 149 2.87 -8.17 -4.30
N LEU A 150 3.50 -9.35 -4.27
CA LEU A 150 2.90 -10.59 -4.71
C LEU A 150 3.14 -11.70 -3.69
N LEU A 151 2.06 -12.16 -3.07
CA LEU A 151 2.03 -13.31 -2.18
C LEU A 151 1.79 -14.59 -2.96
N LYS A 152 2.37 -15.69 -2.48
CA LYS A 152 2.17 -17.02 -3.07
C LYS A 152 1.00 -17.70 -2.38
N THR A 153 0.00 -18.11 -3.15
CA THR A 153 -1.23 -18.73 -2.62
C THR A 153 -0.93 -20.01 -1.86
N GLU A 154 0.03 -20.81 -2.33
CA GLU A 154 0.47 -22.02 -1.66
C GLU A 154 1.09 -21.74 -0.29
N LYS A 155 1.89 -20.67 -0.17
CA LYS A 155 2.50 -20.29 1.11
C LYS A 155 1.47 -19.74 2.09
N LEU A 156 0.53 -18.94 1.62
CA LEU A 156 -0.58 -18.45 2.46
C LEU A 156 -1.46 -19.60 2.97
N ALA A 157 -1.73 -20.58 2.13
CA ALA A 157 -2.50 -21.76 2.53
C ALA A 157 -1.75 -22.62 3.56
N ASP A 158 -0.43 -22.77 3.42
CA ASP A 158 0.39 -23.47 4.41
C ASP A 158 0.52 -22.67 5.71
N ALA A 159 0.64 -21.35 5.63
CA ALA A 159 0.67 -20.46 6.79
C ALA A 159 -0.60 -20.58 7.63
N TYR A 160 -1.77 -20.47 7.00
CA TYR A 160 -3.08 -20.61 7.69
C TYR A 160 -3.25 -21.98 8.36
N ARG A 161 -2.70 -23.06 7.78
CA ARG A 161 -2.79 -24.39 8.38
C ARG A 161 -1.89 -24.56 9.61
N ASN A 162 -0.77 -23.85 9.64
CA ASN A 162 0.28 -24.01 10.64
C ASN A 162 0.33 -22.87 11.66
N ASP A 163 -0.50 -21.83 11.48
CA ASP A 163 -0.49 -20.60 12.29
C ASP A 163 0.90 -19.93 12.28
N ASP A 164 1.53 -19.88 11.09
CA ASP A 164 2.85 -19.28 10.88
C ASP A 164 2.92 -18.53 9.54
N TYR A 165 2.84 -17.21 9.61
CA TYR A 165 2.77 -16.32 8.46
C TYR A 165 4.11 -15.74 8.01
N ALA A 166 5.21 -16.00 8.74
CA ALA A 166 6.48 -15.31 8.52
C ALA A 166 6.99 -15.47 7.08
N GLU A 167 7.01 -16.69 6.56
CA GLU A 167 7.48 -16.96 5.19
C GLU A 167 6.48 -16.48 4.11
N ALA A 168 5.18 -16.56 4.41
CA ALA A 168 4.12 -16.17 3.48
C ALA A 168 4.08 -14.64 3.27
N LEU A 169 4.32 -13.88 4.34
CA LEU A 169 4.29 -12.42 4.34
C LEU A 169 5.65 -11.75 4.09
N GLN A 170 6.73 -12.54 3.95
CA GLN A 170 8.05 -12.01 3.60
C GLN A 170 8.06 -10.97 2.45
N PRO A 171 7.26 -11.10 1.37
CA PRO A 171 7.22 -10.07 0.33
C PRO A 171 6.74 -8.69 0.82
N ILE A 172 5.89 -8.62 1.84
CA ILE A 172 5.46 -7.36 2.48
C ILE A 172 6.63 -6.78 3.27
N SER A 173 7.34 -7.61 4.05
CA SER A 173 8.54 -7.20 4.78
C SER A 173 9.66 -6.71 3.86
N ASP A 174 9.89 -7.37 2.73
CA ASP A 174 10.88 -6.96 1.72
C ASP A 174 10.50 -5.61 1.06
N ALA A 175 9.20 -5.40 0.83
CA ALA A 175 8.69 -4.13 0.31
C ALA A 175 8.91 -2.99 1.30
N PHE A 176 8.80 -3.27 2.60
CA PHE A 176 9.13 -2.35 3.67
C PHE A 176 10.62 -1.96 3.70
N ASP A 177 11.54 -2.89 3.46
CA ASP A 177 12.97 -2.55 3.30
C ASP A 177 13.23 -1.65 2.08
N THR A 178 12.48 -1.88 1.01
CA THR A 178 12.52 -1.03 -0.20
C THR A 178 11.97 0.37 0.08
N ILE A 179 10.87 0.46 0.83
CA ILE A 179 10.29 1.73 1.31
C ILE A 179 11.31 2.53 2.14
N LYS A 180 12.02 1.89 3.06
CA LYS A 180 13.06 2.53 3.89
C LYS A 180 14.12 3.21 3.04
N GLN A 181 14.56 2.54 1.98
CA GLN A 181 15.55 3.07 1.04
C GLN A 181 15.01 4.22 0.19
N SER A 182 13.70 4.23 -0.07
CA SER A 182 13.04 5.23 -0.91
C SER A 182 12.63 6.50 -0.18
N LEU A 183 12.52 6.48 1.17
CA LEU A 183 12.07 7.62 1.98
C LEU A 183 12.75 8.94 1.63
N LYS A 184 14.09 8.94 1.50
CA LYS A 184 14.86 10.15 1.16
C LYS A 184 14.45 10.77 -0.18
N HIS A 185 13.98 9.94 -1.11
CA HIS A 185 13.52 10.37 -2.43
C HIS A 185 12.10 10.95 -2.35
N PHE A 186 11.20 10.31 -1.60
CA PHE A 186 9.87 10.87 -1.33
C PHE A 186 9.95 12.20 -0.58
N ASP A 187 10.82 12.29 0.43
CA ASP A 187 11.11 13.51 1.16
C ASP A 187 11.58 14.64 0.23
N ALA A 188 12.48 14.33 -0.70
CA ALA A 188 12.96 15.31 -1.67
C ALA A 188 11.84 15.75 -2.63
N ILE A 189 10.95 14.84 -3.03
CA ILE A 189 9.79 15.16 -3.87
C ILE A 189 8.87 16.13 -3.13
N ILE A 190 8.51 15.83 -1.87
CA ILE A 190 7.63 16.64 -1.03
C ILE A 190 8.25 18.03 -0.79
N LYS A 191 9.53 18.11 -0.39
CA LYS A 191 10.21 19.37 -0.07
C LYS A 191 10.38 20.30 -1.28
N ASN A 192 10.52 19.73 -2.48
CA ASN A 192 10.66 20.50 -3.72
C ASN A 192 9.33 20.74 -4.44
N ALA A 193 8.22 20.20 -3.91
CA ALA A 193 6.90 20.44 -4.47
C ALA A 193 6.50 21.90 -4.27
N PRO A 194 5.76 22.50 -5.23
CA PRO A 194 5.28 23.87 -5.10
C PRO A 194 4.31 23.96 -3.93
N THR A 195 4.57 24.87 -2.99
CA THR A 195 3.60 25.20 -1.93
C THR A 195 2.53 26.15 -2.45
N VAL A 196 1.39 26.21 -1.76
CA VAL A 196 0.34 27.21 -1.98
C VAL A 196 0.87 28.63 -1.72
#